data_AF-A0A1Z4LTJ2-F1
#
_entry.id   AF-A0A1Z4LTJ2-F1
#
_cell.length_a   1.000
_cell.length_b   1.000
_cell.length_c   1.000
_cell.angle_alpha   90.00
_cell.angle_beta   90.00
_cell.angle_gamma   90.00
#
_symmetry.space_group_name_H-M   'P 1'
#
loop_
_entity.id
_entity.type
_entity.pdbx_description
1 polymer ?
#
loop_
_entity_poly.entity_id
_entity_poly.type
_entity_poly.pdbx_seq_one_letter_code
_entity_poly.pdbx_strand_id
1 'polypeptide(L)'
;MAENWRYFTKLFHSQTTPHPPSRILNPRRHRIYQLYLDELENTPDDSLEVGIVRLVVESENKVGNFAKMLINKAKEELTDTLTQRKVIEFIETIVIYKFPNLSREDIEAMLDLNLLKETKVYQEAKEEGELETKLKILPKLIERGMSIQEIAELLELDTEVIRKAL
;
A
#
# COMPACT_ATOMS: atom_id res chain seq x y z
N MET A 1 -32.13 3.83 -9.48
CA MET A 1 -31.81 3.00 -8.30
C MET A 1 -30.63 3.69 -7.63
N ALA A 2 -30.79 4.07 -6.37
CA ALA A 2 -30.03 5.16 -5.75
C ALA A 2 -28.64 4.74 -5.27
N GLU A 3 -27.67 5.59 -5.59
CA GLU A 3 -26.33 5.68 -5.00
C GLU A 3 -26.41 5.68 -3.47
N ASN A 4 -25.66 4.78 -2.82
CA ASN A 4 -25.59 4.69 -1.37
C ASN A 4 -24.13 4.85 -0.90
N TRP A 5 -23.48 5.93 -1.32
CA TRP A 5 -22.19 6.36 -0.76
C TRP A 5 -22.46 7.12 0.54
N ARG A 6 -22.45 6.40 1.67
CA ARG A 6 -22.85 7.00 2.95
C ARG A 6 -21.93 6.76 4.13
N TYR A 7 -20.62 6.55 3.93
CA TYR A 7 -19.67 6.59 5.05
C TYR A 7 -18.32 7.17 4.62
N PHE A 8 -17.96 8.33 5.16
CA PHE A 8 -16.60 8.85 5.16
C PHE A 8 -15.95 8.43 6.47
N THR A 9 -14.92 7.57 6.42
CA THR A 9 -14.09 7.21 7.57
C THR A 9 -12.92 8.20 7.66
N LYS A 10 -12.75 8.82 8.82
CA LYS A 10 -11.60 9.69 9.13
C LYS A 10 -10.66 8.89 10.03
N LEU A 11 -9.51 8.50 9.47
CA LEU A 11 -8.50 7.68 10.14
C LEU A 11 -7.59 8.56 11.00
N PHE A 12 -7.36 8.19 12.26
CA PHE A 12 -6.45 8.87 13.19
C PHE A 12 -5.30 7.94 13.61
N HIS A 13 -4.10 8.49 13.79
CA HIS A 13 -2.84 7.76 13.95
C HIS A 13 -2.45 7.41 15.40
N SER A 14 -3.02 8.03 16.45
CA SER A 14 -2.72 7.68 17.85
C SER A 14 -3.64 8.32 18.89
N GLN A 15 -3.74 7.72 20.10
CA GLN A 15 -4.49 8.22 21.28
C GLN A 15 -3.73 9.26 22.13
N THR A 16 -2.68 9.91 21.64
CA THR A 16 -1.84 10.79 22.49
C THR A 16 -2.43 12.17 22.82
N THR A 17 -3.68 12.45 22.49
CA THR A 17 -4.39 13.64 23.00
C THR A 17 -5.46 13.22 24.02
N PRO A 18 -5.40 13.72 25.26
CA PRO A 18 -6.33 13.31 26.30
C PRO A 18 -7.69 13.96 26.01
N HIS A 19 -8.62 13.18 25.46
CA HIS A 19 -10.02 13.57 25.45
C HIS A 19 -10.87 12.61 26.28
N PRO A 20 -11.87 13.14 26.99
CA PRO A 20 -12.56 12.44 28.08
C PRO A 20 -13.42 11.29 27.55
N PRO A 21 -13.73 10.30 28.41
CA PRO A 21 -14.44 9.10 28.00
C PRO A 21 -15.84 9.44 27.49
N SER A 22 -16.10 9.05 26.25
CA SER A 22 -17.41 8.72 25.68
C SER A 22 -18.59 9.52 26.25
N ARG A 23 -18.63 10.83 25.96
CA ARG A 23 -19.82 11.66 26.20
C ARG A 23 -20.53 11.98 24.90
N ILE A 24 -21.67 11.31 24.74
CA ILE A 24 -22.77 11.52 23.79
C ILE A 24 -22.74 12.93 23.17
N LEU A 25 -22.50 13.00 21.86
CA LEU A 25 -22.81 14.19 21.05
C LEU A 25 -23.99 13.89 20.12
N ASN A 26 -24.96 14.81 20.18
CA ASN A 26 -26.36 14.75 19.79
C ASN A 26 -26.78 14.13 18.43
N PRO A 27 -28.06 13.71 18.29
CA PRO A 27 -28.57 12.80 17.28
C PRO A 27 -29.19 13.52 16.07
N ARG A 28 -28.43 14.32 15.32
CA ARG A 28 -28.94 14.91 14.07
C ARG A 28 -27.89 14.91 12.96
N ARG A 29 -27.93 13.81 12.20
CA ARG A 29 -27.42 13.62 10.83
C ARG A 29 -25.92 13.28 10.71
N HIS A 30 -25.71 12.03 10.24
CA HIS A 30 -24.45 11.36 9.86
C HIS A 30 -23.67 10.73 11.03
N ARG A 31 -23.87 9.42 11.20
CA ARG A 31 -23.10 8.56 12.10
C ARG A 31 -21.68 8.42 11.53
N ILE A 32 -20.75 9.26 12.00
CA ILE A 32 -19.33 9.06 11.77
C ILE A 32 -18.85 8.13 12.88
N TYR A 33 -18.46 6.90 12.51
CA TYR A 33 -17.75 6.00 13.42
C TYR A 33 -16.26 6.34 13.33
N GLN A 34 -15.68 6.75 14.46
CA GLN A 34 -14.24 6.88 14.61
C GLN A 34 -13.69 5.48 14.88
N LEU A 35 -12.78 5.02 14.03
CA LEU A 35 -12.13 3.72 14.14
C LEU A 35 -10.62 3.99 14.15
N TYR A 36 -9.97 3.66 15.26
CA TYR A 36 -8.53 3.86 15.40
C TYR A 36 -7.78 2.65 14.82
N LEU A 37 -6.63 2.90 14.20
CA LEU A 37 -5.86 1.87 13.49
C LEU A 37 -5.34 0.78 14.45
N ASP A 38 -5.01 1.15 15.68
CA ASP A 38 -4.60 0.28 16.80
C ASP A 38 -5.76 -0.54 17.40
N GLU A 39 -7.02 -0.15 17.15
CA GLU A 39 -8.20 -0.90 17.62
C GLU A 39 -8.65 -2.00 16.64
N LEU A 40 -8.08 -2.03 15.42
CA LEU A 40 -8.43 -2.99 14.37
C LEU A 40 -7.88 -4.40 14.60
N GLU A 41 -6.92 -4.57 15.50
CA GLU A 41 -6.30 -5.87 15.80
C GLU A 41 -7.28 -6.86 16.46
N ASN A 42 -8.37 -6.37 17.07
CA ASN A 42 -9.28 -7.17 17.89
C ASN A 42 -10.74 -7.19 17.41
N THR A 43 -11.05 -6.73 16.19
CA THR A 43 -12.42 -6.78 15.67
C THR A 43 -12.70 -8.12 14.97
N PRO A 44 -13.65 -8.94 15.50
CA PRO A 44 -14.15 -10.09 14.78
C PRO A 44 -15.16 -9.59 13.74
N ASP A 45 -14.68 -9.56 12.50
CA ASP A 45 -15.44 -9.58 11.25
C ASP A 45 -16.10 -8.27 10.75
N ASP A 46 -15.98 -8.03 9.43
CA ASP A 46 -17.10 -8.28 8.49
C ASP A 46 -16.99 -7.54 7.15
N SER A 47 -16.22 -6.46 7.05
CA SER A 47 -16.14 -5.66 5.80
C SER A 47 -14.81 -5.85 5.07
N LEU A 48 -14.88 -6.04 3.75
CA LEU A 48 -13.71 -6.11 2.86
C LEU A 48 -12.84 -4.86 3.00
N GLU A 49 -13.46 -3.68 3.08
CA GLU A 49 -12.79 -2.38 3.18
C GLU A 49 -12.03 -2.21 4.50
N VAL A 50 -12.64 -2.58 5.63
CA VAL A 50 -11.97 -2.56 6.94
C VAL A 50 -10.80 -3.53 6.95
N GLY A 51 -10.97 -4.69 6.31
CA GLY A 51 -9.90 -5.67 6.16
C GLY A 51 -8.71 -5.12 5.38
N ILE A 52 -8.95 -4.43 4.27
CA ILE A 52 -7.90 -3.78 3.47
C ILE A 52 -7.15 -2.72 4.28
N VAL A 53 -7.84 -1.91 5.09
CA VAL A 53 -7.18 -0.92 5.96
C VAL A 53 -6.32 -1.61 7.03
N ARG A 54 -6.81 -2.70 7.63
CA ARG A 54 -6.06 -3.48 8.62
C ARG A 54 -4.79 -4.10 8.03
N LEU A 55 -4.77 -4.40 6.73
CA LEU A 55 -3.61 -4.97 6.05
C LEU A 55 -2.36 -4.08 6.18
N VAL A 56 -2.54 -2.75 6.25
CA VAL A 56 -1.46 -1.77 6.42
C VAL A 56 -0.74 -1.96 7.76
N VAL A 57 -1.48 -2.22 8.84
CA VAL A 57 -0.93 -2.36 10.20
C VAL A 57 -0.65 -3.80 10.64
N GLU A 58 -1.13 -4.78 9.89
CA GLU A 58 -1.00 -6.20 10.23
C GLU A 58 0.47 -6.66 10.38
N SER A 59 0.73 -7.61 11.26
CA SER A 59 2.08 -8.18 11.43
C SER A 59 2.58 -8.89 10.15
N GLU A 60 3.86 -8.71 9.79
CA GLU A 60 4.46 -9.25 8.55
C GLU A 60 4.20 -10.76 8.36
N ASN A 61 4.31 -11.54 9.44
CA ASN A 61 4.06 -12.98 9.43
C ASN A 61 2.59 -13.38 9.17
N LYS A 62 1.63 -12.47 9.33
CA LYS A 62 0.20 -12.70 9.06
C LYS A 62 -0.29 -12.06 7.77
N VAL A 63 0.41 -11.04 7.25
CA VAL A 63 -0.01 -10.27 6.07
C VAL A 63 -0.29 -11.17 4.86
N GLY A 64 0.55 -12.15 4.56
CA GLY A 64 0.34 -13.03 3.40
C GLY A 64 -0.97 -13.81 3.46
N ASN A 65 -1.24 -14.45 4.60
CA ASN A 65 -2.49 -15.19 4.81
C ASN A 65 -3.71 -14.27 4.86
N PHE A 66 -3.55 -13.08 5.44
CA PHE A 66 -4.63 -12.11 5.53
C PHE A 66 -4.98 -11.49 4.17
N ALA A 67 -3.98 -11.16 3.36
CA ALA A 67 -4.16 -10.69 1.98
C ALA A 67 -4.87 -11.76 1.12
N LYS A 68 -4.45 -13.03 1.22
CA LYS A 68 -5.14 -14.17 0.58
C LYS A 68 -6.63 -14.21 0.91
N MET A 69 -6.95 -14.09 2.19
CA MET A 69 -8.34 -14.09 2.66
C MET A 69 -9.13 -12.90 2.05
N LEU A 70 -8.56 -11.70 2.03
CA LEU A 70 -9.21 -10.51 1.46
C LEU A 70 -9.40 -10.62 -0.05
N ILE A 71 -8.45 -11.21 -0.77
CA ILE A 71 -8.56 -11.43 -2.22
C ILE A 71 -9.69 -12.42 -2.53
N ASN A 72 -9.81 -13.51 -1.77
CA ASN A 72 -10.92 -14.45 -1.94
C ASN A 72 -12.26 -13.80 -1.60
N LYS A 73 -12.33 -13.02 -0.52
CA LYS A 73 -13.51 -12.24 -0.16
C LYS A 73 -13.91 -11.24 -1.26
N ALA A 74 -12.94 -10.54 -1.86
CA ALA A 74 -13.18 -9.65 -2.99
C ALA A 74 -13.72 -10.41 -4.22
N LYS A 75 -13.23 -11.62 -4.47
CA LYS A 75 -13.74 -12.48 -5.55
C LYS A 75 -15.18 -12.96 -5.33
N GLU A 76 -15.55 -13.20 -4.07
CA GLU A 76 -16.88 -13.69 -3.68
C GLU A 76 -17.92 -12.56 -3.58
N GLU A 77 -17.55 -11.41 -3.02
CA GLU A 77 -18.49 -10.31 -2.71
C GLU A 77 -18.68 -9.33 -3.86
N LEU A 78 -17.70 -9.17 -4.75
CA LEU A 78 -17.75 -8.18 -5.83
C LEU A 78 -18.18 -8.84 -7.15
N THR A 79 -19.36 -8.47 -7.63
CA THR A 79 -19.92 -8.95 -8.90
C THR A 79 -19.37 -8.22 -10.12
N ASP A 80 -18.96 -6.95 -9.95
CA ASP A 80 -18.36 -6.17 -11.04
C ASP A 80 -16.88 -6.53 -11.20
N THR A 81 -16.53 -7.09 -12.35
CA THR A 81 -15.19 -7.62 -12.63
C THR A 81 -14.11 -6.53 -12.64
N LEU A 82 -14.45 -5.31 -13.06
CA LEU A 82 -13.52 -4.19 -13.05
C LEU A 82 -13.20 -3.72 -11.62
N THR A 83 -14.23 -3.59 -10.79
CA THR A 83 -14.08 -3.22 -9.37
C THR A 83 -13.34 -4.32 -8.62
N GLN A 84 -13.70 -5.57 -8.84
CA GLN A 84 -13.00 -6.73 -8.27
C GLN A 84 -11.50 -6.70 -8.61
N ARG A 85 -11.15 -6.51 -9.89
CA ARG A 85 -9.75 -6.40 -10.31
C ARG A 85 -9.02 -5.25 -9.62
N LYS A 86 -9.61 -4.06 -9.58
CA LYS A 86 -8.99 -2.88 -8.92
C LYS A 86 -8.78 -3.08 -7.42
N VAL A 87 -9.71 -3.75 -6.74
CA VAL A 87 -9.58 -4.05 -5.31
C VAL A 87 -8.46 -5.05 -5.06
N ILE A 88 -8.37 -6.10 -5.89
CA ILE A 88 -7.29 -7.09 -5.80
C ILE A 88 -5.93 -6.41 -6.07
N GLU A 89 -5.82 -5.60 -7.13
CA GLU A 89 -4.60 -4.83 -7.44
C GLU A 89 -4.19 -3.92 -6.28
N PHE A 90 -5.16 -3.31 -5.59
CA PHE A 90 -4.86 -2.48 -4.43
C PHE A 90 -4.35 -3.28 -3.22
N ILE A 91 -4.92 -4.46 -2.96
CA ILE A 91 -4.42 -5.37 -1.91
C ILE A 91 -2.97 -5.77 -2.20
N GLU A 92 -2.68 -6.15 -3.45
CA GLU A 92 -1.33 -6.51 -3.90
C GLU A 92 -0.34 -5.35 -3.70
N THR A 93 -0.76 -4.14 -4.06
CA THR A 93 0.03 -2.91 -3.88
C THR A 93 0.45 -2.73 -2.42
N ILE A 94 -0.50 -2.88 -1.48
CA ILE A 94 -0.21 -2.76 -0.05
C ILE A 94 0.82 -3.82 0.39
N VAL A 95 0.70 -5.06 -0.10
CA VAL A 95 1.65 -6.13 0.21
C VAL A 95 3.04 -5.81 -0.35
N ILE A 96 3.16 -5.32 -1.59
CA ILE A 96 4.43 -4.93 -2.20
C ILE A 96 5.11 -3.84 -1.36
N TYR A 97 4.39 -2.78 -0.98
CA TYR A 97 4.95 -1.71 -0.15
C TYR A 97 5.38 -2.19 1.23
N LYS A 98 4.75 -3.24 1.76
CA LYS A 98 5.09 -3.82 3.05
C LYS A 98 6.31 -4.74 3.00
N PHE A 99 6.61 -5.30 1.82
CA PHE A 99 7.74 -6.21 1.60
C PHE A 99 8.66 -5.70 0.49
N PRO A 100 9.33 -4.55 0.67
CA PRO A 100 10.16 -3.94 -0.38
C PRO A 100 11.37 -4.80 -0.79
N ASN A 101 11.73 -5.79 0.03
CA ASN A 101 12.86 -6.69 -0.22
C ASN A 101 12.44 -8.06 -0.81
N LEU A 102 11.14 -8.35 -0.93
CA LEU A 102 10.68 -9.60 -1.54
C LEU A 102 10.56 -9.44 -3.05
N SER A 103 10.96 -10.47 -3.79
CA SER A 103 10.75 -10.51 -5.22
C SER A 103 9.27 -10.72 -5.55
N ARG A 104 8.90 -10.45 -6.80
CA ARG A 104 7.55 -10.73 -7.31
C ARG A 104 7.19 -12.19 -7.10
N GLU A 105 8.09 -13.09 -7.46
CA GLU A 105 7.87 -14.53 -7.40
C GLU A 105 7.63 -14.97 -5.95
N ASP A 106 8.33 -14.35 -5.00
CA ASP A 106 8.13 -14.61 -3.57
C ASP A 106 6.76 -14.09 -3.10
N ILE A 107 6.32 -12.92 -3.56
CA ILE A 107 4.99 -12.37 -3.25
C ILE A 107 3.88 -13.20 -3.90
N GLU A 108 4.01 -13.61 -5.18
CA GLU A 108 3.05 -14.49 -5.86
C GLU A 108 2.93 -15.84 -5.15
N ALA A 109 4.07 -16.43 -4.76
CA ALA A 109 4.09 -17.68 -4.00
C ALA A 109 3.47 -17.51 -2.60
N MET A 110 3.77 -16.40 -1.91
CA MET A 110 3.18 -16.08 -0.62
C MET A 110 1.66 -15.91 -0.72
N LEU A 111 1.18 -15.32 -1.81
CA LEU A 111 -0.25 -15.09 -2.06
C LEU A 111 -0.94 -16.27 -2.76
N ASP A 112 -0.21 -17.27 -3.26
CA ASP A 112 -0.74 -18.39 -4.05
C ASP A 112 -1.59 -17.90 -5.24
N LEU A 113 -1.10 -16.85 -5.90
CA LEU A 113 -1.81 -16.13 -6.96
C LEU A 113 -0.88 -15.88 -8.15
N ASN A 114 -1.24 -16.44 -9.30
CA ASN A 114 -0.63 -16.11 -10.61
C ASN A 114 -1.26 -14.84 -11.20
N LEU A 115 -1.30 -13.74 -10.46
CA LEU A 115 -2.03 -12.53 -10.84
C LEU A 115 -1.14 -11.33 -11.18
N LEU A 116 0.11 -11.28 -10.70
CA LEU A 116 0.90 -10.04 -10.74
C LEU A 116 1.48 -9.73 -12.13
N LYS A 117 1.41 -10.65 -13.10
CA LYS A 117 2.13 -10.54 -14.37
C LYS A 117 1.91 -9.23 -15.16
N GLU A 118 0.81 -8.48 -14.96
CA GLU A 118 0.46 -7.32 -15.79
C GLU A 118 -0.08 -6.07 -15.04
N THR A 119 0.19 -5.89 -13.75
CA THR A 119 -0.33 -4.72 -13.01
C THR A 119 0.61 -3.50 -13.14
N LYS A 120 0.04 -2.33 -13.49
CA LYS A 120 0.78 -1.05 -13.69
C LYS A 120 1.62 -0.65 -12.48
N VAL A 121 1.10 -0.93 -11.28
CA VAL A 121 1.77 -0.66 -10.00
C VAL A 121 3.13 -1.34 -9.91
N TYR A 122 3.26 -2.56 -10.43
CA TYR A 122 4.55 -3.24 -10.35
C TYR A 122 5.57 -2.68 -11.35
N GLN A 123 5.13 -2.25 -12.54
CA GLN A 123 6.03 -1.56 -13.46
C GLN A 123 6.57 -0.30 -12.79
N GLU A 124 5.70 0.48 -12.14
CA GLU A 124 6.08 1.68 -11.40
C GLU A 124 6.99 1.38 -10.20
N ALA A 125 6.65 0.39 -9.37
CA ALA A 125 7.46 0.03 -8.20
C ALA A 125 8.84 -0.54 -8.58
N LYS A 126 8.92 -1.30 -9.68
CA LYS A 126 10.19 -1.80 -10.22
C LYS A 126 11.05 -0.64 -10.75
N GLU A 127 10.47 0.26 -11.52
CA GLU A 127 11.16 1.44 -12.05
C GLU A 127 11.65 2.35 -10.91
N GLU A 128 10.84 2.57 -9.88
CA GLU A 128 11.21 3.35 -8.69
C GLU A 128 12.34 2.68 -7.90
N GLY A 129 12.27 1.36 -7.70
CA GLY A 129 13.33 0.59 -7.02
C GLY A 129 14.66 0.59 -7.79
N GLU A 130 14.62 0.42 -9.12
CA GLU A 130 15.80 0.50 -9.98
C GLU A 130 16.42 1.91 -9.92
N LEU A 131 15.58 2.94 -10.00
CA LEU A 131 16.01 4.33 -9.89
C LEU A 131 16.67 4.60 -8.52
N GLU A 132 16.04 4.21 -7.42
CA GLU A 132 16.63 4.34 -6.08
C GLU A 132 17.98 3.65 -5.97
N THR A 133 18.10 2.45 -6.54
CA THR A 133 19.34 1.66 -6.45
C THR A 133 20.48 2.33 -7.22
N LYS A 134 20.17 2.86 -8.42
CA LYS A 134 21.11 3.66 -9.22
C LYS A 134 21.50 4.97 -8.50
N LEU A 135 20.55 5.63 -7.82
CA LEU A 135 20.84 6.85 -7.06
C LEU A 135 21.62 6.59 -5.76
N LYS A 136 21.44 5.44 -5.10
CA LYS A 136 22.21 5.07 -3.88
C LYS A 136 23.71 4.96 -4.12
N ILE A 137 24.14 4.64 -5.35
CA ILE A 137 25.57 4.56 -5.70
C ILE A 137 26.16 5.90 -6.15
N LEU A 138 25.34 6.92 -6.37
CA LEU A 138 25.73 8.24 -6.87
C LEU A 138 26.84 8.91 -6.01
N PRO A 139 26.78 8.93 -4.66
CA PRO A 139 27.83 9.56 -3.85
C PRO A 139 29.21 8.94 -4.07
N LYS A 140 29.27 7.59 -4.18
CA LYS A 140 30.54 6.87 -4.40
C LYS A 140 31.15 7.15 -5.77
N LEU A 141 30.34 7.43 -6.79
CA LEU A 141 30.81 7.75 -8.14
C LEU A 141 31.38 9.17 -8.18
N ILE A 142 30.76 10.11 -7.47
CA ILE A 142 31.24 11.49 -7.33
C ILE A 142 32.52 11.55 -6.50
N GLU A 143 32.60 10.79 -5.40
CA GLU A 143 33.84 10.65 -4.62
C GLU A 143 35.01 10.13 -5.47
N ARG A 144 34.71 9.34 -6.50
CA ARG A 144 35.70 8.88 -7.49
C ARG A 144 36.03 9.89 -8.59
N GLY A 145 35.46 11.09 -8.52
CA GLY A 145 35.75 12.20 -9.45
C GLY A 145 35.03 12.09 -10.80
N MET A 146 34.02 11.24 -10.91
CA MET A 146 33.25 11.06 -12.14
C MET A 146 32.33 12.27 -12.39
N SER A 147 32.27 12.76 -13.63
CA SER A 147 31.40 13.88 -14.00
C SER A 147 29.93 13.45 -14.08
N ILE A 148 29.01 14.42 -13.97
CA ILE A 148 27.56 14.17 -14.06
C ILE A 148 27.19 13.50 -15.41
N GLN A 149 27.87 13.87 -16.49
CA GLN A 149 27.66 13.30 -17.83
C GLN A 149 28.10 11.83 -17.89
N GLU A 150 29.28 11.50 -17.35
CA GLU A 150 29.77 10.12 -17.29
C GLU A 150 28.89 9.25 -16.39
N ILE A 151 28.39 9.81 -15.28
CA ILE A 151 27.46 9.11 -14.38
C ILE A 151 26.10 8.89 -15.06
N ALA A 152 25.59 9.89 -15.79
CA ALA A 152 24.35 9.78 -16.56
C ALA A 152 24.41 8.66 -17.60
N GLU A 153 25.54 8.58 -18.32
CA GLU A 153 25.77 7.51 -19.29
C GLU A 153 25.93 6.15 -18.60
N LEU A 154 26.69 6.06 -17.51
CA LEU A 154 26.92 4.82 -16.77
C LEU A 154 25.65 4.25 -16.13
N LEU A 155 24.79 5.11 -15.59
CA LEU A 155 23.56 4.71 -14.93
C LEU A 155 22.36 4.67 -15.89
N GLU A 156 22.55 5.06 -17.16
CA GLU A 156 21.48 5.25 -18.14
C GLU A 156 20.34 6.12 -17.56
N LEU A 157 20.71 7.22 -16.90
CA LEU A 157 19.78 8.17 -16.27
C LEU A 157 19.93 9.55 -16.91
N ASP A 158 18.84 10.32 -16.91
CA ASP A 158 18.89 11.72 -17.33
C ASP A 158 19.77 12.54 -16.37
N THR A 159 20.61 13.42 -16.93
CA THR A 159 21.45 14.35 -16.16
C THR A 159 20.65 15.21 -15.18
N GLU A 160 19.39 15.54 -15.48
CA GLU A 160 18.49 16.30 -14.61
C GLU A 160 18.05 15.49 -13.40
N VAL A 161 17.83 14.18 -13.56
CA VAL A 161 17.51 13.26 -12.46
C VAL A 161 18.69 13.17 -11.50
N ILE A 162 19.90 13.05 -12.04
CA ILE A 162 21.14 13.05 -11.24
C ILE A 162 21.31 14.38 -10.51
N ARG A 163 21.15 15.52 -11.20
CA ARG A 163 21.27 16.86 -10.58
C ARG A 163 20.29 17.07 -9.43
N LYS A 164 19.06 16.57 -9.54
CA LYS A 164 18.04 16.68 -8.50
C LYS A 164 18.35 15.81 -7.26
N ALA A 165 19.15 14.76 -7.43
CA ALA A 165 19.53 13.82 -6.38
C ALA A 165 20.82 14.20 -5.65
N LEU A 166 21.50 15.27 -6.08
CA LEU A 166 22.67 15.88 -5.42
C LEU A 166 22.27 17.03 -4.50
#